data_AF-A0A3B9TX05-F1
#
_entry.id   AF-A0A3B9TX05-F1
#
_cell.length_a   1.000
_cell.length_b   1.000
_cell.length_c   1.000
_cell.angle_alpha   90.00
_cell.angle_beta   90.00
_cell.angle_gamma   90.00
#
_symmetry.space_group_name_H-M   'P 1'
#
loop_
_entity.id
_entity.type
_entity.pdbx_description
1 polymer ?
#
loop_
_entity_poly.entity_id
_entity_poly.type
_entity_poly.pdbx_seq_one_letter_code
_entity_poly.pdbx_strand_id
1 'polypeptide(L)'
;MRPAWSIIFFTTMSGLGLGLAGWIVIGLLPLMTQQAVIGVGVVTLALIGAGLISSTFHLGHPERAWRALSQWRSSWLSREGVLAVIVMAGLAGWFAAGYSGTIVPAWANLLLLVLIYLTVYATSMIYASLKTVARWYHPLTPVCYLMFAAAGGLLATLAMLALLGLPITAALAQAGIVLMLSAWGVKLAWWRLAGMARH
;
A
#
# COMPACT_ATOMS: atom_id res chain seq x y z
N MET A 1 -4.24 -24.56 4.36
CA MET A 1 -3.53 -23.96 3.21
C MET A 1 -2.13 -23.57 3.63
N ARG A 2 -1.11 -23.79 2.78
CA ARG A 2 0.23 -23.20 2.95
C ARG A 2 0.29 -21.95 2.05
N PRO A 3 0.39 -20.74 2.61
CA PRO A 3 0.44 -19.53 1.79
C PRO A 3 1.72 -19.51 0.95
N ALA A 4 1.62 -19.10 -0.32
CA ALA A 4 2.79 -18.89 -1.15
C ALA A 4 3.60 -17.69 -0.62
N TRP A 5 4.90 -17.89 -0.44
CA TRP A 5 5.80 -16.84 0.07
C TRP A 5 5.79 -15.56 -0.77
N SER A 6 5.66 -15.70 -2.09
CA SER A 6 5.54 -14.56 -3.02
C SER A 6 4.32 -13.68 -2.73
N ILE A 7 3.22 -14.25 -2.26
CA ILE A 7 2.00 -13.50 -1.93
C ILE A 7 2.17 -12.73 -0.61
N ILE A 8 2.86 -13.32 0.37
CA ILE A 8 3.19 -12.65 1.63
C ILE A 8 4.14 -11.48 1.35
N PHE A 9 5.18 -11.72 0.55
CA PHE A 9 6.12 -10.67 0.14
C PHE A 9 5.40 -9.57 -0.65
N PHE A 10 4.58 -9.93 -1.63
CA PHE A 10 3.75 -8.98 -2.39
C PHE A 10 2.98 -8.05 -1.47
N THR A 11 2.10 -8.60 -0.63
CA THR A 11 1.18 -7.81 0.20
C THR A 11 1.90 -6.96 1.24
N THR A 12 3.05 -7.43 1.75
CA THR A 12 3.85 -6.67 2.71
C THR A 12 4.59 -5.52 2.04
N MET A 13 5.27 -5.78 0.93
CA MET A 13 6.09 -4.77 0.23
C MET A 13 5.23 -3.73 -0.48
N SER A 14 4.17 -4.15 -1.18
CA SER A 14 3.26 -3.22 -1.83
C SER A 14 2.45 -2.42 -0.82
N GLY A 15 2.01 -3.02 0.29
CA GLY A 15 1.35 -2.32 1.38
C GLY A 15 2.24 -1.25 2.03
N LEU A 16 3.51 -1.58 2.29
CA LEU A 16 4.51 -0.63 2.81
C LEU A 16 4.75 0.54 1.83
N GLY A 17 4.97 0.23 0.55
CA GLY A 17 5.23 1.22 -0.49
C GLY A 17 4.03 2.13 -0.76
N LEU A 18 2.82 1.57 -0.85
CA LEU A 18 1.58 2.33 -1.02
C LEU A 18 1.29 3.21 0.20
N GLY A 19 1.54 2.69 1.41
CA GLY A 19 1.45 3.47 2.65
C GLY A 19 2.41 4.66 2.67
N LEU A 20 3.69 4.42 2.35
CA LEU A 20 4.71 5.46 2.23
C LEU A 20 4.30 6.52 1.21
N ALA A 21 3.84 6.09 0.03
CA ALA A 21 3.34 6.97 -1.02
C ALA A 21 2.18 7.84 -0.52
N GLY A 22 1.22 7.27 0.23
CA GLY A 22 0.11 8.00 0.82
C GLY A 22 0.55 9.16 1.72
N TRP A 23 1.56 8.93 2.58
CA TRP A 23 2.10 9.98 3.45
C TRP A 23 2.92 11.03 2.70
N ILE A 24 3.61 10.63 1.64
CA ILE A 24 4.35 11.54 0.75
C ILE A 24 3.39 12.50 0.05
N VAL A 25 2.32 12.00 -0.57
CA VAL A 25 1.40 12.85 -1.38
C VAL A 25 0.61 13.85 -0.52
N ILE A 26 0.45 13.59 0.78
CA ILE A 26 -0.14 14.56 1.72
C ILE A 26 0.90 15.49 2.38
N GLY A 27 2.17 15.35 2.03
CA GLY A 27 3.23 16.28 2.43
C GLY A 27 3.93 15.99 3.77
N LEU A 28 3.82 14.76 4.32
CA LEU A 28 4.55 14.42 5.56
C LEU A 28 6.06 14.22 5.37
N LEU A 29 6.52 14.14 4.12
CA LEU A 29 7.94 14.03 3.78
C LEU A 29 8.33 15.21 2.88
N PRO A 30 9.03 16.23 3.39
CA PRO A 30 9.41 17.39 2.60
C PRO A 30 10.57 17.04 1.67
N LEU A 31 10.26 16.77 0.40
CA LEU A 31 11.25 16.45 -0.63
C LEU A 31 11.79 17.73 -1.27
N MET A 32 12.72 18.39 -0.57
CA MET A 32 13.21 19.73 -0.93
C MET A 32 14.36 19.73 -1.94
N THR A 33 14.98 18.57 -2.21
CA THR A 33 16.11 18.44 -3.14
C THR A 33 15.81 17.39 -4.19
N GLN A 34 16.39 17.53 -5.39
CA GLN A 34 16.26 16.54 -6.45
C GLN A 34 16.78 15.17 -6.02
N GLN A 35 17.85 15.12 -5.22
CA GLN A 35 18.38 13.88 -4.66
C GLN A 35 17.39 13.19 -3.72
N ALA A 36 16.69 13.95 -2.87
CA ALA A 36 15.66 13.41 -2.00
C ALA A 36 14.46 12.88 -2.81
N VAL A 37 14.02 13.64 -3.83
CA VAL A 37 12.95 13.22 -4.75
C VAL A 37 13.32 11.90 -5.45
N ILE A 38 14.53 11.80 -6.00
CA ILE A 38 15.00 10.59 -6.68
C ILE A 38 15.11 9.43 -5.69
N GLY A 39 15.81 9.62 -4.57
CA GLY A 39 16.08 8.54 -3.61
C GLY A 39 14.78 7.97 -3.02
N VAL A 40 13.89 8.84 -2.54
CA VAL A 40 12.59 8.43 -1.99
C VAL A 40 11.68 7.88 -3.10
N GLY A 41 11.70 8.48 -4.29
CA GLY A 41 10.93 8.00 -5.44
C GLY A 41 11.31 6.58 -5.84
N VAL A 42 12.62 6.30 -5.95
CA VAL A 42 13.14 4.96 -6.24
C VAL A 42 12.73 3.98 -5.16
N VAL A 43 12.92 4.30 -3.88
CA VAL A 43 12.51 3.40 -2.78
C VAL A 43 11.01 3.12 -2.82
N THR A 44 10.19 4.16 -2.96
CA THR A 44 8.72 4.04 -2.98
C THR A 44 8.25 3.18 -4.15
N LEU A 45 8.70 3.48 -5.38
CA LEU A 45 8.34 2.73 -6.58
C LEU A 45 8.91 1.31 -6.57
N ALA A 46 10.11 1.09 -6.01
CA ALA A 46 10.69 -0.22 -5.87
C ALA A 46 9.92 -1.10 -4.88
N LEU A 47 9.47 -0.56 -3.73
CA LEU A 47 8.64 -1.31 -2.78
C LEU A 47 7.33 -1.79 -3.42
N ILE A 48 6.63 -0.89 -4.12
CA ILE A 48 5.37 -1.20 -4.80
C ILE A 48 5.62 -2.18 -5.95
N GLY A 49 6.58 -1.86 -6.82
CA GLY A 49 6.92 -2.65 -8.00
C GLY A 49 7.45 -4.04 -7.67
N ALA A 50 8.35 -4.18 -6.69
CA ALA A 50 8.85 -5.48 -6.25
C ALA A 50 7.73 -6.35 -5.68
N GLY A 51 6.80 -5.74 -4.94
CA GLY A 51 5.60 -6.43 -4.50
C GLY A 51 4.78 -6.95 -5.69
N LEU A 52 4.41 -6.07 -6.62
CA LEU A 52 3.59 -6.41 -7.80
C LEU A 52 4.26 -7.48 -8.67
N ILE A 53 5.56 -7.35 -8.94
CA ILE A 53 6.32 -8.35 -9.70
C ILE A 53 6.31 -9.70 -8.97
N SER A 54 6.48 -9.72 -7.64
CA SER A 54 6.42 -10.95 -6.86
C SER A 54 5.09 -11.68 -7.00
N SER A 55 3.98 -10.94 -7.15
CA SER A 55 2.67 -11.52 -7.42
C SER A 55 2.61 -12.27 -8.76
N THR A 56 3.48 -11.98 -9.73
CA THR A 56 3.47 -12.71 -11.00
C THR A 56 4.15 -14.07 -10.91
N PHE A 57 5.06 -14.29 -9.94
CA PHE A 57 5.81 -15.54 -9.81
C PHE A 57 4.98 -16.74 -9.34
N HIS A 58 3.75 -16.52 -8.86
CA HIS A 58 2.83 -17.62 -8.54
C HIS A 58 1.81 -17.90 -9.65
N LEU A 59 1.87 -17.17 -10.78
CA LEU A 59 1.04 -17.43 -11.94
C LEU A 59 1.60 -18.62 -12.72
N GLY A 60 0.74 -19.52 -13.16
CA GLY A 60 1.15 -20.62 -14.05
C GLY A 60 1.55 -20.16 -15.46
N HIS A 61 1.03 -19.01 -15.90
CA HIS A 61 1.27 -18.42 -17.23
C HIS A 61 1.46 -16.89 -17.11
N PRO A 62 2.62 -16.42 -16.61
CA PRO A 62 2.87 -15.01 -16.33
C PRO A 62 2.80 -14.12 -17.59
N GLU A 63 3.08 -14.67 -18.77
CA GLU A 63 2.99 -13.97 -20.05
C GLU A 63 1.55 -13.53 -20.39
N ARG A 64 0.55 -14.13 -19.74
CA ARG A 64 -0.88 -13.82 -19.93
C ARG A 64 -1.44 -12.96 -18.78
N ALA A 65 -0.60 -12.49 -17.86
CA ALA A 65 -1.04 -11.70 -16.70
C ALA A 65 -1.86 -10.47 -17.10
N TRP A 66 -1.51 -9.83 -18.23
CA TRP A 66 -2.25 -8.67 -18.74
C TRP A 66 -3.73 -8.96 -19.02
N ARG A 67 -4.10 -10.20 -19.36
CA ARG A 67 -5.50 -10.58 -19.60
C ARG A 67 -6.34 -10.52 -18.32
N ALA A 68 -5.71 -10.68 -17.16
CA ALA A 68 -6.37 -10.58 -15.86
C ALA A 68 -6.91 -9.17 -15.59
N LEU A 69 -6.41 -8.14 -16.28
CA LEU A 69 -6.89 -6.76 -16.16
C LEU A 69 -8.23 -6.49 -16.87
N SER A 70 -8.68 -7.40 -17.74
CA SER A 70 -9.91 -7.20 -18.52
C SER A 70 -11.21 -7.33 -17.70
N GLN A 71 -11.18 -8.04 -16.57
CA GLN A 71 -12.35 -8.40 -15.76
C GLN A 71 -12.57 -7.47 -14.56
N TRP A 72 -12.20 -6.19 -14.66
CA TRP A 72 -12.20 -5.24 -13.54
C TRP A 72 -13.60 -4.95 -12.97
N ARG A 73 -14.66 -5.21 -13.76
CA ARG A 73 -16.04 -5.03 -13.30
C ARG A 73 -16.51 -6.11 -12.32
N SER A 74 -15.95 -7.31 -12.38
CA SER A 74 -16.40 -8.47 -11.61
C SER A 74 -15.36 -9.02 -10.64
N SER A 75 -14.06 -8.84 -10.93
CA SER A 75 -12.96 -9.43 -10.17
C SER A 75 -12.18 -8.40 -9.33
N TRP A 76 -12.04 -8.66 -8.03
CA TRP A 76 -11.20 -7.85 -7.13
C TRP A 76 -9.72 -7.88 -7.52
N LEU A 77 -9.22 -9.03 -7.97
CA LEU A 77 -7.85 -9.16 -8.48
C LEU A 77 -7.61 -8.25 -9.69
N SER A 78 -8.60 -8.17 -10.58
CA SER A 78 -8.53 -7.30 -11.76
C SER A 78 -8.58 -5.82 -11.38
N ARG A 79 -9.43 -5.44 -10.41
CA ARG A 79 -9.48 -4.07 -9.88
C ARG A 79 -8.16 -3.65 -9.25
N GLU A 80 -7.54 -4.52 -8.45
CA GLU A 80 -6.24 -4.28 -7.84
C GLU A 80 -5.19 -4.00 -8.91
N GLY A 81 -5.06 -4.86 -9.93
CA GLY A 81 -4.09 -4.66 -11.00
C GLY A 81 -4.30 -3.36 -11.79
N VAL A 82 -5.55 -3.01 -12.13
CA VAL A 82 -5.85 -1.75 -12.84
C VAL A 82 -5.51 -0.54 -11.98
N LEU A 83 -5.93 -0.54 -10.71
CA LEU A 83 -5.64 0.55 -9.78
C LEU A 83 -4.14 0.68 -9.51
N ALA A 84 -3.42 -0.43 -9.36
CA ALA A 84 -1.98 -0.46 -9.15
C ALA A 84 -1.22 0.18 -10.32
N VAL A 85 -1.61 -0.13 -11.57
CA VAL A 85 -1.01 0.50 -12.76
C VAL A 85 -1.26 2.00 -12.78
N ILE A 86 -2.49 2.45 -12.50
CA ILE A 86 -2.84 3.87 -12.46
C ILE A 86 -2.06 4.58 -11.35
N VAL A 87 -1.96 3.99 -10.16
CA VAL A 87 -1.20 4.55 -9.03
C VAL A 87 0.29 4.63 -9.34
N MET A 88 0.88 3.58 -9.94
CA MET A 88 2.29 3.60 -10.33
C MET A 88 2.59 4.69 -11.36
N ALA A 89 1.74 4.85 -12.38
CA ALA A 89 1.86 5.92 -13.35
C ALA A 89 1.68 7.31 -12.71
N GLY A 90 0.69 7.45 -11.84
CA GLY A 90 0.43 8.69 -11.09
C GLY A 90 1.60 9.08 -10.18
N LEU A 91 2.18 8.11 -9.46
CA LEU A 91 3.35 8.34 -8.61
C LEU A 91 4.60 8.69 -9.43
N ALA A 92 4.83 8.01 -10.56
CA ALA A 92 5.92 8.37 -11.46
C ALA A 92 5.79 9.83 -11.95
N GLY A 93 4.59 10.24 -12.35
CA GLY A 93 4.29 11.64 -12.70
C GLY A 93 4.46 12.60 -11.52
N TRP A 94 4.03 12.21 -10.32
CA TRP A 94 4.17 13.01 -9.09
C TRP A 94 5.64 13.25 -8.74
N PHE A 95 6.49 12.22 -8.76
CA PHE A 95 7.92 12.36 -8.52
C PHE A 95 8.62 13.14 -9.64
N ALA A 96 8.20 12.99 -10.90
CA ALA A 96 8.72 13.79 -12.01
C ALA A 96 8.40 15.29 -11.83
N ALA A 97 7.17 15.62 -11.41
CA ALA A 97 6.79 16.99 -11.06
C ALA A 97 7.63 17.54 -9.90
N GLY A 98 7.85 16.74 -8.85
CA GLY A 98 8.74 17.12 -7.74
C GLY A 98 10.18 17.37 -8.20
N TYR A 99 10.70 16.57 -9.13
CA TYR A 99 12.04 16.73 -9.67
C TYR A 99 12.21 18.03 -10.48
N SER A 100 11.17 18.43 -11.22
CA SER A 100 11.15 19.69 -11.97
C SER A 100 10.80 20.92 -11.11
N GLY A 101 10.55 20.74 -9.81
CA GLY A 101 10.10 21.81 -8.92
C GLY A 101 8.64 22.24 -9.14
N THR A 102 7.87 21.45 -9.89
CA THR A 102 6.45 21.73 -10.14
C THR A 102 5.61 21.36 -8.93
N ILE A 103 4.83 22.31 -8.43
CA ILE A 103 3.91 22.06 -7.32
C ILE A 103 2.70 21.28 -7.85
N VAL A 104 2.51 20.06 -7.34
CA VAL A 104 1.33 19.26 -7.66
C VAL A 104 0.10 19.86 -6.97
N PRO A 105 -0.98 20.16 -7.71
CA PRO A 105 -2.20 20.72 -7.13
C PRO A 105 -2.80 19.83 -6.04
N ALA A 106 -3.38 20.43 -5.00
CA ALA A 106 -3.98 19.69 -3.88
C ALA A 106 -5.05 18.68 -4.30
N TRP A 107 -5.86 19.00 -5.32
CA TRP A 107 -6.87 18.07 -5.85
C TRP A 107 -6.25 16.82 -6.48
N ALA A 108 -5.08 16.96 -7.12
CA ALA A 108 -4.36 15.84 -7.74
C ALA A 108 -3.71 14.96 -6.65
N ASN A 109 -3.17 15.57 -5.59
CA ASN A 109 -2.70 14.83 -4.41
C ASN A 109 -3.84 14.03 -3.75
N LEU A 110 -5.00 14.64 -3.58
CA LEU A 110 -6.18 13.97 -3.01
C LEU A 110 -6.66 12.82 -3.90
N LEU A 111 -6.73 13.04 -5.22
CA LEU A 111 -7.10 12.00 -6.18
C LEU A 111 -6.13 10.81 -6.11
N LEU A 112 -4.82 11.08 -6.10
CA LEU A 112 -3.80 10.04 -6.01
C LEU A 112 -3.86 9.30 -4.66
N LEU A 113 -4.11 10.00 -3.56
CA LEU A 113 -4.31 9.38 -2.25
C LEU A 113 -5.53 8.44 -2.24
N VAL A 114 -6.65 8.86 -2.84
CA VAL A 114 -7.85 8.02 -2.96
C VAL A 114 -7.55 6.79 -3.81
N LEU A 115 -6.82 6.92 -4.91
CA LEU A 115 -6.42 5.79 -5.73
C LEU A 115 -5.50 4.82 -4.97
N ILE A 116 -4.52 5.33 -4.21
CA ILE A 116 -3.65 4.52 -3.33
C ILE A 116 -4.50 3.74 -2.31
N TYR A 117 -5.44 4.41 -1.64
CA TYR A 117 -6.35 3.77 -0.70
C TYR A 117 -7.18 2.67 -1.36
N LEU A 118 -7.76 2.96 -2.53
CA LEU A 118 -8.56 2.01 -3.29
C LEU A 118 -7.73 0.80 -3.76
N THR A 119 -6.46 0.99 -4.11
CA THR A 119 -5.55 -0.11 -4.45
C THR A 119 -5.37 -1.06 -3.26
N VAL A 120 -5.01 -0.54 -2.08
CA VAL A 120 -4.85 -1.35 -0.85
C VAL A 120 -6.17 -2.04 -0.49
N TYR A 121 -7.29 -1.32 -0.60
CA TYR A 121 -8.62 -1.89 -0.37
C TYR A 121 -8.92 -3.03 -1.35
N ALA A 122 -8.67 -2.84 -2.65
CA ALA A 122 -8.87 -3.89 -3.66
C ALA A 122 -8.01 -5.13 -3.35
N THR A 123 -6.74 -4.96 -2.98
CA THR A 123 -5.86 -6.05 -2.54
C THR A 123 -6.47 -6.83 -1.38
N SER A 124 -7.03 -6.13 -0.40
CA SER A 124 -7.65 -6.78 0.76
C SER A 124 -8.93 -7.54 0.41
N MET A 125 -9.71 -7.05 -0.56
CA MET A 125 -10.96 -7.65 -0.99
C MET A 125 -10.76 -8.95 -1.78
N ILE A 126 -9.58 -9.18 -2.34
CA ILE A 126 -9.17 -10.51 -2.86
C ILE A 126 -9.36 -11.57 -1.77
N TYR A 127 -9.03 -11.25 -0.52
CA TYR A 127 -9.19 -12.16 0.62
C TYR A 127 -10.57 -12.04 1.28
N ALA A 128 -11.04 -10.81 1.49
CA ALA A 128 -12.27 -10.56 2.24
C ALA A 128 -13.54 -11.05 1.53
N SER A 129 -13.46 -11.31 0.21
CA SER A 129 -14.56 -11.85 -0.58
C SER A 129 -14.61 -13.39 -0.64
N LEU A 130 -13.59 -14.09 -0.13
CA LEU A 130 -13.47 -15.54 -0.22
C LEU A 130 -14.28 -16.26 0.86
N LYS A 131 -15.57 -16.51 0.57
CA LYS A 131 -16.51 -17.23 1.46
C LYS A 131 -16.01 -18.60 1.90
N THR A 132 -15.17 -19.27 1.10
CA THR A 132 -14.61 -20.59 1.39
C THR A 132 -13.58 -20.57 2.53
N VAL A 133 -13.03 -19.40 2.87
CA VAL A 133 -12.08 -19.24 3.98
C VAL A 133 -12.69 -18.29 5.02
N ALA A 134 -13.46 -18.86 5.96
CA ALA A 134 -14.22 -18.12 6.97
C ALA A 134 -13.39 -17.07 7.73
N ARG A 135 -12.12 -17.38 8.02
CA ARG A 135 -11.22 -16.42 8.69
C ARG A 135 -10.95 -15.16 7.87
N TRP A 136 -10.91 -15.27 6.55
CA TRP A 136 -10.63 -14.15 5.65
C TRP A 136 -11.90 -13.38 5.30
N TYR A 137 -13.03 -14.07 5.18
CA TYR A 137 -14.35 -13.49 4.89
C TYR A 137 -14.92 -12.72 6.10
N HIS A 138 -14.34 -11.55 6.38
CA HIS A 138 -14.71 -10.72 7.52
C HIS A 138 -14.50 -9.22 7.21
N PRO A 139 -15.38 -8.31 7.65
CA PRO A 139 -15.26 -6.87 7.38
C PRO A 139 -14.01 -6.21 7.98
N LEU A 140 -13.41 -6.82 9.01
CA LEU A 140 -12.12 -6.35 9.55
C LEU A 140 -10.91 -6.73 8.69
N THR A 141 -11.06 -7.61 7.69
CA THR A 141 -9.95 -7.98 6.80
C THR A 141 -9.45 -6.76 6.00
N PRO A 142 -10.32 -5.99 5.29
CA PRO A 142 -9.91 -4.73 4.67
C PRO A 142 -9.35 -3.70 5.64
N VAL A 143 -9.94 -3.56 6.82
CA VAL A 143 -9.48 -2.61 7.84
C VAL A 143 -8.06 -2.94 8.28
N CYS A 144 -7.73 -4.23 8.50
CA CYS A 144 -6.36 -4.64 8.81
C CYS A 144 -5.36 -4.24 7.71
N TYR A 145 -5.69 -4.47 6.44
CA TYR A 145 -4.81 -4.15 5.32
C TYR A 145 -4.54 -2.64 5.24
N LEU A 146 -5.60 -1.84 5.32
CA LEU A 146 -5.49 -0.38 5.28
C LEU A 146 -4.70 0.17 6.47
N MET A 147 -4.95 -0.32 7.68
CA MET A 147 -4.25 0.13 8.87
C MET A 147 -2.78 -0.27 8.87
N PHE A 148 -2.43 -1.48 8.44
CA PHE A 148 -1.02 -1.88 8.34
C PHE A 148 -0.29 -1.18 7.19
N ALA A 149 -0.95 -0.90 6.07
CA ALA A 149 -0.37 -0.06 5.02
C ALA A 149 -0.09 1.35 5.56
N ALA A 150 -1.06 1.99 6.21
CA ALA A 150 -0.89 3.32 6.79
C ALA A 150 0.18 3.33 7.90
N ALA A 151 0.14 2.39 8.85
CA ALA A 151 1.10 2.31 9.96
C ALA A 151 2.53 2.00 9.47
N GLY A 152 2.69 0.98 8.63
CA GLY A 152 3.97 0.62 8.05
C GLY A 152 4.51 1.75 7.18
N GLY A 153 3.65 2.37 6.36
CA GLY A 153 3.99 3.54 5.57
C GLY A 153 4.49 4.71 6.40
N LEU A 154 3.86 4.99 7.54
CA LEU A 154 4.27 6.09 8.43
C LEU A 154 5.63 5.78 9.08
N LEU A 155 5.86 4.54 9.48
CA LEU A 155 7.18 4.12 9.96
C LEU A 155 8.25 4.24 8.86
N ALA A 156 7.93 3.90 7.61
CA ALA A 156 8.82 4.13 6.48
C ALA A 156 9.07 5.63 6.24
N THR A 157 8.06 6.49 6.39
CA THR A 157 8.23 7.95 6.33
C THR A 157 9.18 8.45 7.41
N LEU A 158 9.03 7.98 8.66
CA LEU A 158 9.95 8.29 9.76
C LEU A 158 11.38 7.81 9.47
N ALA A 159 11.54 6.61 8.90
CA ALA A 159 12.84 6.11 8.49
C ALA A 159 13.46 6.97 7.38
N MET A 160 12.68 7.40 6.38
CA MET A 160 13.16 8.30 5.33
C MET A 160 13.56 9.68 5.89
N LEU A 161 12.77 10.25 6.81
CA LEU A 161 13.14 11.49 7.50
C LEU A 161 14.50 11.34 8.21
N ALA A 162 14.69 10.26 8.96
CA ALA A 162 15.95 9.99 9.65
C ALA A 162 17.14 9.84 8.68
N LEU A 163 16.96 9.07 7.59
CA LEU A 163 18.00 8.87 6.57
C LEU A 163 18.38 10.16 5.84
N LEU A 164 17.42 11.07 5.66
CA LEU A 164 17.64 12.38 5.04
C LEU A 164 18.17 13.44 6.04
N GLY A 165 18.35 13.08 7.32
CA GLY A 165 18.76 14.03 8.37
C GLY A 165 17.71 15.09 8.68
N LEU A 166 16.44 14.82 8.36
CA LEU A 166 15.32 15.73 8.59
C LEU A 166 14.73 15.54 10.00
N PRO A 167 14.24 16.61 10.64
CA PRO A 167 13.73 16.53 12.00
C PRO A 167 12.47 15.66 12.07
N ILE A 168 12.40 14.82 13.09
CA ILE A 168 11.20 14.06 13.46
C ILE A 168 10.56 14.74 14.66
N THR A 169 9.36 15.27 14.48
CA THR A 169 8.63 15.90 15.60
C THR A 169 8.10 14.85 16.56
N ALA A 170 7.95 15.21 17.84
CA ALA A 170 7.36 14.33 18.84
C ALA A 170 5.94 13.87 18.44
N ALA A 171 5.15 14.77 17.86
CA ALA A 171 3.80 14.47 17.37
C ALA A 171 3.82 13.40 16.26
N LEU A 172 4.75 13.49 15.31
CA LEU A 172 4.85 12.51 14.22
C LEU A 172 5.33 11.15 14.72
N ALA A 173 6.30 11.13 15.65
CA ALA A 173 6.75 9.91 16.30
C ALA A 173 5.62 9.23 17.11
N GLN A 174 4.88 10.01 17.90
CA GLN A 174 3.71 9.53 18.64
C GLN A 174 2.62 9.01 17.71
N ALA A 175 2.33 9.70 16.60
CA ALA A 175 1.38 9.24 15.60
C ALA A 175 1.80 7.88 15.01
N GLY A 176 3.09 7.67 14.73
CA GLY A 176 3.63 6.38 14.31
C GLY A 176 3.34 5.26 15.30
N ILE A 177 3.61 5.50 16.59
CA ILE A 177 3.35 4.54 17.67
C ILE A 177 1.84 4.25 17.79
N VAL A 178 1.01 5.29 17.89
CA VAL A 178 -0.44 5.17 18.06
C VAL A 178 -1.05 4.42 16.89
N LEU A 179 -0.66 4.75 15.65
CA LEU A 179 -1.20 4.10 14.46
C LEU A 179 -0.79 2.63 14.38
N MET A 180 0.45 2.29 14.74
CA MET A 180 0.93 0.90 14.78
C MET A 180 0.21 0.09 15.88
N LEU A 181 0.07 0.64 17.08
CA LEU A 181 -0.68 0.00 18.17
C LEU A 181 -2.15 -0.20 17.79
N SER A 182 -2.76 0.78 17.12
CA SER A 182 -4.14 0.70 16.63
C SER A 182 -4.30 -0.39 15.58
N ALA A 183 -3.35 -0.50 14.63
CA ALA A 183 -3.36 -1.55 13.60
C ALA A 183 -3.29 -2.95 14.24
N TRP A 184 -2.41 -3.12 15.24
CA TRP A 184 -2.35 -4.36 16.03
C TRP A 184 -3.61 -4.61 16.85
N GLY A 185 -4.21 -3.58 17.45
CA GLY A 185 -5.49 -3.67 18.15
C GLY A 185 -6.59 -4.23 17.26
N VAL A 186 -6.71 -3.71 16.03
CA VAL A 186 -7.67 -4.23 15.04
C VAL A 186 -7.31 -5.65 14.60
N LYS A 187 -6.02 -5.98 14.46
CA LYS A 187 -5.58 -7.34 14.14
C LYS A 187 -5.96 -8.35 15.22
N LEU A 188 -5.77 -7.99 16.48
CA LEU A 188 -6.14 -8.81 17.63
C LEU A 188 -7.67 -9.01 17.70
N ALA A 189 -8.44 -7.94 17.46
CA ALA A 189 -9.90 -8.02 17.36
C ALA A 189 -10.35 -8.94 16.21
N TRP A 190 -9.72 -8.82 15.03
CA TRP A 190 -9.95 -9.72 13.90
C TRP A 190 -9.66 -11.18 14.27
N TRP A 191 -8.53 -11.49 14.92
CA TRP A 191 -8.23 -12.87 15.35
C TRP A 191 -9.28 -13.44 16.28
N ARG A 192 -9.79 -12.64 17.23
CA ARG A 192 -10.84 -13.07 18.16
C ARG A 192 -12.16 -13.31 17.42
N LEU A 193 -12.62 -12.35 16.62
CA LEU A 193 -13.92 -12.40 15.96
C LEU A 193 -13.95 -13.41 14.80
N ALA A 194 -12.96 -13.37 13.91
CA ALA A 194 -12.86 -14.31 12.78
C ALA A 194 -12.52 -15.74 13.22
N GLY A 195 -11.93 -15.90 14.42
CA GLY A 195 -11.70 -17.22 15.04
C GLY A 195 -12.96 -17.84 15.65
N MET A 196 -13.98 -17.03 15.98
CA MET A 196 -15.27 -17.49 16.51
C MET A 196 -16.29 -17.86 15.43
N ALA A 197 -16.07 -17.46 14.17
CA ALA A 197 -16.84 -17.91 13.02
C ALA A 197 -16.57 -19.41 12.78
N ARG A 198 -17.22 -20.27 13.58
CA ARG A 198 -17.22 -21.72 13.41
C ARG A 198 -18.24 -22.09 12.34
N HIS A 199 -17.77 -22.88 11.37
CA HIS A 199 -18.48 -23.75 10.41
C HIS A 199 -19.75 -23.22 9.76
#